data_AF-Q1WMM8-F1
#
_entry.id   AF-Q1WMM8-F1
#
_cell.length_a   1.000
_cell.length_b   1.000
_cell.length_c   1.000
_cell.angle_alpha   90.00
_cell.angle_beta   90.00
_cell.angle_gamma   90.00
#
_symmetry.space_group_name_H-M   'P 1'
#
loop_
_entity.id
_entity.type
_entity.pdbx_description
1 polymer ?
#
loop_
_entity_poly.entity_id
_entity_poly.type
_entity_poly.pdbx_seq_one_letter_code
_entity_poly.pdbx_strand_id
1 'polypeptide(L)'
;MFYTIQVNFIIFLVLGYIYENLAYRWYTQNSELLALHNAYRRNIKYGNVRDQPQAMSMLKLTWSHKLAEMAQEWALQCVPRRSNMTMRKGSKWTYVGQSIAFVPKVRQAASVWFEQHKNYNFENNTCEANKTCADYKQLAFADTTHIGCGYAMCFNLTGLDKVFVVCNYGPGGKYANRQPYDPIYPEDPYYLP
;
A
#
# COMPACT_ATOMS: atom_id res chain seq x y z
N MET A 1 -47.69 -17.96 -10.42
CA MET A 1 -46.51 -18.68 -9.89
C MET A 1 -45.31 -18.60 -10.84
N PHE A 2 -45.45 -18.97 -12.13
CA PHE A 2 -44.35 -18.90 -13.12
C PHE A 2 -43.69 -17.52 -13.25
N TYR A 3 -44.48 -16.44 -13.28
CA TYR A 3 -43.97 -15.07 -13.37
C TYR A 3 -43.08 -14.69 -12.17
N THR A 4 -43.49 -15.07 -10.96
CA THR A 4 -42.72 -14.82 -9.72
C THR A 4 -41.38 -15.55 -9.73
N ILE A 5 -41.34 -16.79 -10.24
CA ILE A 5 -40.10 -17.58 -10.38
C ILE A 5 -39.16 -16.92 -11.40
N GLN A 6 -39.68 -16.48 -12.54
CA GLN A 6 -38.89 -15.80 -13.57
C GLN A 6 -38.28 -14.48 -13.05
N VAL A 7 -39.06 -13.67 -12.33
CA VAL A 7 -38.58 -12.41 -11.74
C VAL A 7 -37.47 -12.67 -10.73
N ASN A 8 -37.64 -13.63 -9.81
CA ASN A 8 -36.62 -13.96 -8.83
C ASN A 8 -35.32 -14.45 -9.49
N PHE A 9 -35.42 -15.30 -10.52
CA PHE A 9 -34.26 -15.79 -11.25
C PHE A 9 -33.47 -14.65 -11.92
N ILE A 10 -34.17 -13.69 -12.55
CA ILE A 10 -33.53 -12.51 -13.15
C ILE A 10 -32.82 -11.67 -12.08
N ILE A 11 -33.44 -11.47 -10.91
CA ILE A 11 -32.81 -10.74 -9.80
C ILE A 11 -31.52 -11.44 -9.35
N PHE A 12 -31.52 -12.76 -9.18
CA PHE A 12 -30.30 -13.50 -8.82
C PHE A 12 -29.19 -13.35 -9.86
N LEU A 13 -29.52 -13.41 -11.15
CA LEU A 13 -28.54 -13.21 -12.21
C LEU A 13 -27.96 -11.79 -12.20
N VAL A 14 -28.80 -10.77 -12.00
CA VAL A 14 -28.36 -9.37 -11.93
C VAL A 14 -27.47 -9.15 -10.70
N LEU A 15 -27.85 -9.67 -9.53
CA LEU A 15 -27.04 -9.55 -8.31
C LEU A 15 -25.70 -10.29 -8.44
N GLY A 16 -25.70 -11.49 -9.02
CA GLY A 16 -24.47 -12.23 -9.31
C GLY A 16 -23.54 -11.44 -10.23
N TYR A 17 -24.08 -10.89 -11.32
CA TYR A 17 -23.32 -10.04 -12.24
C TYR A 17 -22.74 -8.80 -11.56
N ILE A 18 -23.52 -8.10 -10.73
CA ILE A 18 -23.03 -6.93 -9.98
C ILE A 18 -21.88 -7.33 -9.05
N TYR A 19 -22.03 -8.43 -8.31
CA TYR A 19 -20.99 -8.93 -7.40
C TYR A 19 -19.69 -9.27 -8.15
N GLU A 20 -19.77 -9.97 -9.27
CA GLU A 20 -18.60 -10.31 -10.08
C GLU A 20 -17.88 -9.07 -10.61
N ASN A 21 -18.62 -8.07 -11.08
CA ASN A 21 -18.04 -6.80 -11.53
C ASN A 21 -17.35 -6.03 -10.40
N LEU A 22 -17.93 -6.03 -9.20
CA LEU A 22 -17.33 -5.39 -8.03
C LEU A 22 -16.07 -6.11 -7.58
N ALA A 23 -16.11 -7.45 -7.51
CA ALA A 23 -14.95 -8.28 -7.17
C ALA A 23 -13.81 -8.10 -8.18
N TYR A 24 -14.13 -8.06 -9.48
CA TYR A 24 -13.17 -7.82 -10.53
C TYR A 24 -12.52 -6.43 -10.42
N ARG A 25 -13.32 -5.37 -10.19
CA ARG A 25 -12.79 -4.02 -9.96
C ARG A 25 -11.90 -3.96 -8.72
N TRP A 26 -12.33 -4.58 -7.63
CA TRP A 26 -11.53 -4.65 -6.40
C TRP A 26 -10.19 -5.32 -6.66
N TYR A 27 -10.18 -6.46 -7.35
CA TYR A 27 -8.98 -7.21 -7.70
C TYR A 27 -8.02 -6.38 -8.57
N THR A 28 -8.53 -5.76 -9.63
CA THR A 28 -7.70 -5.00 -10.57
C THR A 28 -7.06 -3.76 -9.93
N GLN A 29 -7.79 -2.99 -9.14
CA GLN A 29 -7.27 -1.81 -8.44
C GLN A 29 -6.18 -2.19 -7.41
N ASN A 30 -6.39 -3.27 -6.66
CA ASN A 30 -5.42 -3.75 -5.69
C ASN A 30 -4.17 -4.38 -6.33
N SER A 31 -4.34 -5.09 -7.44
CA SER A 31 -3.24 -5.59 -8.26
C SER A 31 -2.39 -4.45 -8.83
N GLU A 32 -3.03 -3.35 -9.26
CA GLU A 32 -2.34 -2.14 -9.69
C GLU A 32 -1.52 -1.51 -8.55
N LEU A 33 -2.03 -1.48 -7.31
CA LEU A 33 -1.25 -1.03 -6.15
C LEU A 33 0.01 -1.87 -5.94
N LEU A 34 -0.09 -3.20 -6.00
CA LEU A 34 1.07 -4.09 -5.91
C LEU A 34 2.09 -3.81 -7.03
N ALA A 35 1.61 -3.65 -8.26
CA ALA A 35 2.45 -3.36 -9.42
C ALA A 35 3.21 -2.03 -9.26
N LEU A 36 2.51 -0.98 -8.81
CA LEU A 36 3.10 0.34 -8.55
C LEU A 36 4.16 0.27 -7.44
N HIS A 37 3.90 -0.41 -6.33
CA HIS A 37 4.90 -0.60 -5.27
C HIS A 37 6.16 -1.29 -5.81
N ASN A 38 5.99 -2.36 -6.59
CA ASN A 38 7.11 -3.08 -7.19
C ASN A 38 7.87 -2.24 -8.22
N ALA A 39 7.19 -1.39 -9.00
CA ALA A 39 7.83 -0.46 -9.92
C ALA A 39 8.67 0.59 -9.18
N TYR A 40 8.13 1.18 -8.11
CA TYR A 40 8.87 2.14 -7.28
C TYR A 40 10.06 1.49 -6.56
N ARG A 41 9.88 0.31 -5.98
CA ARG A 41 10.98 -0.48 -5.37
C ARG A 41 12.06 -0.83 -6.39
N ARG A 42 11.67 -1.13 -7.63
CA ARG A 42 12.61 -1.32 -8.75
C ARG A 42 13.39 -0.04 -9.04
N ASN A 43 12.75 1.13 -9.08
CA ASN A 43 13.44 2.40 -9.30
C ASN A 43 14.45 2.69 -8.18
N ILE A 44 14.11 2.43 -6.92
CA ILE A 44 15.04 2.55 -5.78
C ILE A 44 16.23 1.59 -5.94
N LYS A 45 15.97 0.32 -6.29
CA LYS A 45 17.01 -0.71 -6.51
C LYS A 45 18.02 -0.32 -7.59
N TYR A 46 17.58 0.41 -8.61
CA TYR A 46 18.43 0.81 -9.75
C TYR A 46 18.82 2.29 -9.71
N GLY A 47 18.68 2.97 -8.57
CA GLY A 47 19.16 4.35 -8.41
C GLY A 47 18.40 5.40 -9.23
N ASN A 48 17.18 5.09 -9.66
CA ASN A 48 16.35 5.97 -10.49
C ASN A 48 15.43 6.89 -9.67
N VAL A 49 15.76 7.14 -8.40
CA VAL A 49 15.02 8.03 -7.50
C VAL A 49 15.94 9.15 -7.09
N ARG A 50 15.60 10.38 -7.49
CA ARG A 50 16.42 11.55 -7.21
C ARG A 50 16.60 11.72 -5.69
N ASP A 51 17.80 12.12 -5.29
CA ASP A 51 18.16 12.41 -3.90
C ASP A 51 18.04 11.19 -2.95
N GLN A 52 17.99 9.97 -3.49
CA GLN A 52 17.94 8.72 -2.72
C GLN A 52 19.02 7.77 -3.24
N PRO A 53 19.82 7.14 -2.36
CA PRO A 53 20.86 6.22 -2.82
C PRO A 53 20.23 4.97 -3.42
N GLN A 54 20.97 4.34 -4.33
CA GLN A 54 20.63 3.04 -4.88
C GLN A 54 20.58 2.00 -3.75
N ALA A 55 19.52 1.19 -3.69
CA ALA A 55 19.45 0.10 -2.72
C ALA A 55 20.33 -1.09 -3.15
N MET A 56 21.14 -1.60 -2.23
CA MET A 56 21.95 -2.81 -2.41
C MET A 56 21.06 -4.04 -2.66
N SER A 57 19.96 -4.13 -1.90
CA SER A 57 18.96 -5.17 -2.06
C SER A 57 17.56 -4.62 -1.88
N MET A 58 16.62 -5.14 -2.67
CA MET A 58 15.22 -4.77 -2.61
C MET A 58 14.36 -5.93 -3.07
N LEU A 59 13.63 -6.55 -2.14
CA LEU A 59 12.78 -7.69 -2.45
C LEU A 59 11.55 -7.25 -3.25
N LYS A 60 11.15 -8.06 -4.24
CA LYS A 60 9.87 -7.88 -4.94
C LYS A 60 8.75 -8.30 -3.99
N LEU A 61 7.76 -7.43 -3.81
CA LEU A 61 6.59 -7.70 -2.99
C LEU A 61 5.68 -8.72 -3.68
N THR A 62 5.11 -9.61 -2.88
CA THR A 62 4.02 -10.51 -3.26
C THR A 62 2.73 -10.14 -2.54
N TRP A 63 1.60 -10.54 -3.11
CA TRP A 63 0.30 -10.28 -2.50
C TRP A 63 0.05 -11.20 -1.30
N SER A 64 -0.56 -10.65 -0.24
CA SER A 64 -1.07 -11.42 0.88
C SER A 64 -2.56 -11.15 1.08
N HIS A 65 -3.38 -12.20 0.89
CA HIS A 65 -4.82 -12.14 1.14
C HIS A 65 -5.15 -11.76 2.58
N LYS A 66 -4.39 -12.26 3.56
CA LYS A 66 -4.61 -11.93 4.98
C LYS A 66 -4.32 -10.46 5.30
N LEU A 67 -3.25 -9.90 4.73
CA LEU A 67 -2.96 -8.46 4.89
C LEU A 67 -4.03 -7.60 4.21
N ALA A 68 -4.54 -8.05 3.05
CA ALA A 68 -5.57 -7.37 2.28
C ALA A 68 -6.92 -7.37 2.99
N GLU A 69 -7.32 -8.49 3.60
CA GLU A 69 -8.53 -8.58 4.45
C GLU A 69 -8.48 -7.54 5.58
N MET A 70 -7.41 -7.54 6.38
CA MET A 70 -7.23 -6.56 7.46
C MET A 70 -7.19 -5.10 6.96
N ALA A 71 -6.63 -4.88 5.76
CA ALA A 71 -6.58 -3.55 5.15
C ALA A 71 -7.97 -3.11 4.68
N GLN A 72 -8.74 -4.03 4.10
CA GLN A 72 -10.10 -3.79 3.64
C GLN A 72 -11.05 -3.51 4.81
N GLU A 73 -10.97 -4.28 5.89
CA GLU A 73 -11.73 -4.04 7.12
C GLU A 73 -11.46 -2.63 7.69
N TRP A 74 -10.20 -2.18 7.65
CA TRP A 74 -9.86 -0.83 8.09
C TRP A 74 -10.31 0.25 7.12
N ALA A 75 -10.21 0.00 5.81
CA ALA A 75 -10.66 0.95 4.80
C ALA A 75 -12.17 1.23 4.92
N LEU A 76 -12.97 0.21 5.26
CA LEU A 76 -14.42 0.36 5.49
C LEU A 76 -14.76 1.28 6.67
N GLN A 77 -13.82 1.56 7.59
CA GLN A 77 -14.07 2.47 8.70
C GLN A 77 -14.12 3.94 8.28
N CYS A 78 -13.54 4.29 7.12
CA CYS A 78 -13.52 5.66 6.60
C CYS A 78 -12.99 6.72 7.59
N VAL A 79 -12.02 6.35 8.43
CA VAL A 79 -11.41 7.26 9.42
C VAL A 79 -10.04 7.77 8.96
N PRO A 80 -9.71 9.07 9.13
CA PRO A 80 -8.43 9.67 8.73
C PRO A 80 -7.29 9.35 9.70
N ARG A 81 -7.20 8.10 10.16
CA ARG A 81 -6.13 7.62 11.03
C ARG A 81 -5.80 6.15 10.75
N ARG A 82 -4.60 5.75 11.18
CA ARG A 82 -4.15 4.35 11.08
C ARG A 82 -4.88 3.49 12.11
N SER A 83 -4.96 2.19 11.83
CA SER A 83 -5.52 1.22 12.76
C SER A 83 -4.58 0.99 13.94
N ASN A 84 -5.19 0.67 15.09
CA ASN A 84 -4.44 0.24 16.27
C ASN A 84 -3.63 -1.01 15.92
N MET A 85 -2.44 -1.16 16.50
CA MET A 85 -1.56 -2.30 16.19
C MET A 85 -2.23 -3.65 16.50
N THR A 86 -3.12 -3.69 17.49
CA THR A 86 -3.93 -4.87 17.83
C THR A 86 -4.82 -5.34 16.68
N MET A 87 -5.33 -4.41 15.86
CA MET A 87 -6.15 -4.71 14.68
C MET A 87 -5.32 -5.21 13.48
N ARG A 88 -3.99 -5.25 13.61
CA ARG A 88 -3.07 -5.79 12.60
C ARG A 88 -2.37 -7.07 13.08
N LYS A 89 -2.86 -7.66 14.17
CA LYS A 89 -2.48 -8.99 14.64
C LYS A 89 -3.25 -10.06 13.85
N GLY A 90 -2.74 -11.30 13.87
CA GLY A 90 -3.39 -12.44 13.19
C GLY A 90 -2.82 -12.78 11.81
N SER A 91 -1.73 -12.13 11.42
CA SER A 91 -0.88 -12.58 10.31
C SER A 91 0.36 -13.31 10.84
N LYS A 92 1.17 -13.88 9.93
CA LYS A 92 2.44 -14.56 10.29
C LYS A 92 3.56 -13.62 10.75
N TRP A 93 3.40 -12.29 10.66
CA TRP A 93 4.43 -11.33 11.04
C TRP A 93 4.14 -10.70 12.40
N THR A 94 5.17 -10.60 13.26
CA THR A 94 5.08 -9.94 14.57
C THR A 94 4.71 -8.46 14.47
N TYR A 95 5.21 -7.78 13.44
CA TYR A 95 4.89 -6.40 13.14
C TYR A 95 4.39 -6.25 11.70
N VAL A 96 3.20 -5.66 11.56
CA VAL A 96 2.59 -5.32 10.27
C VAL A 96 2.56 -3.81 10.14
N GLY A 97 3.23 -3.26 9.14
CA GLY A 97 3.20 -1.83 8.84
C GLY A 97 1.91 -1.42 8.14
N GLN A 98 1.55 -0.13 8.18
CA GLN A 98 0.36 0.37 7.50
C GLN A 98 0.57 1.76 6.91
N SER A 99 0.22 1.92 5.64
CA SER A 99 0.12 3.21 4.95
C SER A 99 -1.34 3.47 4.58
N ILE A 100 -1.77 4.72 4.73
CA ILE A 100 -3.15 5.14 4.47
C ILE A 100 -3.17 6.41 3.63
N ALA A 101 -4.19 6.58 2.80
CA ALA A 101 -4.40 7.82 2.04
C ALA A 101 -5.87 8.02 1.68
N PHE A 102 -6.33 9.26 1.72
CA PHE A 102 -7.58 9.69 1.09
C PHE A 102 -7.26 10.32 -0.25
N VAL A 103 -7.66 9.67 -1.34
CA VAL A 103 -7.29 10.05 -2.71
C VAL A 103 -8.49 9.98 -3.66
N PRO A 104 -8.52 10.73 -4.77
CA PRO A 104 -9.59 10.61 -5.76
C PRO A 104 -9.68 9.24 -6.45
N LYS A 105 -8.54 8.59 -6.69
CA LYS A 105 -8.45 7.25 -7.32
C LYS A 105 -7.49 6.36 -6.56
N VAL A 106 -7.80 5.06 -6.45
CA VAL A 106 -7.02 4.08 -5.67
C VAL A 106 -5.53 4.14 -5.99
N ARG A 107 -5.17 4.09 -7.29
CA ARG A 107 -3.77 4.14 -7.74
C ARG A 107 -2.96 5.35 -7.25
N GLN A 108 -3.62 6.48 -6.97
CA GLN A 108 -2.94 7.69 -6.51
C GLN A 108 -2.36 7.53 -5.09
N ALA A 109 -2.87 6.60 -4.28
CA ALA A 109 -2.33 6.35 -2.94
C ALA A 109 -0.85 5.94 -2.99
N ALA A 110 -0.49 5.02 -3.89
CA ALA A 110 0.89 4.58 -4.06
C ALA A 110 1.81 5.73 -4.50
N SER A 111 1.32 6.62 -5.37
CA SER A 111 2.06 7.83 -5.76
C SER A 111 2.23 8.78 -4.58
N VAL A 112 1.18 9.10 -3.83
CA VAL A 112 1.25 9.97 -2.64
C VAL A 112 2.27 9.46 -1.63
N TRP A 113 2.30 8.15 -1.37
CA TRP A 113 3.29 7.57 -0.46
C TRP A 113 4.70 7.60 -1.02
N PHE A 114 4.88 7.28 -2.31
CA PHE A 114 6.19 7.30 -2.96
C PHE A 114 6.78 8.72 -3.02
N GLU A 115 5.97 9.74 -3.31
CA GLU A 115 6.39 11.14 -3.40
C GLU A 115 6.93 11.70 -2.08
N GLN A 116 6.68 11.03 -0.94
CA GLN A 116 7.30 11.40 0.32
C GLN A 116 8.83 11.18 0.35
N HIS A 117 9.43 10.50 -0.64
CA HIS A 117 10.89 10.41 -0.79
C HIS A 117 11.53 11.80 -0.85
N LYS A 118 10.84 12.77 -1.45
CA LYS A 118 11.29 14.17 -1.54
C LYS A 118 11.46 14.84 -0.19
N ASN A 119 10.78 14.32 0.83
CA ASN A 119 10.83 14.85 2.19
C ASN A 119 11.77 14.02 3.09
N TYR A 120 12.44 12.99 2.56
CA TYR A 120 13.26 12.08 3.36
C TYR A 120 14.74 12.28 3.06
N ASN A 121 15.50 12.65 4.08
CA ASN A 121 16.95 12.62 4.00
C ASN A 121 17.44 11.22 4.43
N PHE A 122 18.03 10.50 3.48
CA PHE A 122 18.51 9.15 3.72
C PHE A 122 19.72 9.10 4.66
N GLU A 123 20.66 10.02 4.52
CA GLU A 123 21.93 10.06 5.26
C GLU A 123 21.71 10.17 6.77
N ASN A 124 20.83 11.09 7.19
CA ASN A 124 20.53 11.30 8.60
C ASN A 124 19.24 10.60 9.07
N ASN A 125 18.54 9.90 8.17
CA ASN A 125 17.29 9.19 8.44
C ASN A 125 16.20 10.09 9.07
N THR A 126 16.04 11.31 8.56
CA THR A 126 15.02 12.26 9.01
C THR A 126 14.03 12.61 7.93
N CYS A 127 12.82 13.02 8.34
CA CYS A 127 11.91 13.72 7.44
C CYS A 127 12.15 15.23 7.56
N GLU A 128 11.90 15.98 6.50
CA GLU A 128 11.83 17.45 6.56
C GLU A 128 10.85 17.93 7.64
N ALA A 129 11.15 19.08 8.24
CA ALA A 129 10.33 19.67 9.30
C ALA A 129 8.87 19.85 8.84
N ASN A 130 7.93 19.45 9.72
CA ASN A 130 6.49 19.48 9.47
C ASN A 130 6.00 18.63 8.28
N LYS A 131 6.84 17.76 7.72
CA LYS A 131 6.46 16.83 6.65
C LYS A 131 6.55 15.39 7.13
N THR A 132 5.94 14.49 6.36
CA THR A 132 6.01 13.05 6.62
C THR A 132 6.76 12.33 5.51
N CYS A 133 7.51 11.31 5.92
CA CYS A 133 8.21 10.36 5.07
C CYS A 133 7.94 8.90 5.45
N ALA A 134 7.04 8.68 6.42
CA ALA A 134 6.83 7.36 7.00
C ALA A 134 6.22 6.36 6.00
N ASP A 135 5.37 6.80 5.08
CA ASP A 135 4.78 5.90 4.08
C ASP A 135 5.80 5.57 2.98
N TYR A 136 6.65 6.51 2.58
CA TYR A 136 7.80 6.22 1.72
C TYR A 136 8.74 5.19 2.36
N LYS A 137 9.15 5.39 3.62
CA LYS A 137 10.01 4.44 4.33
C LYS A 137 9.42 3.03 4.35
N GLN A 138 8.10 2.90 4.52
CA GLN A 138 7.44 1.59 4.46
C GLN A 138 7.45 0.99 3.07
N LEU A 139 7.14 1.78 2.05
CA LEU A 139 7.16 1.34 0.65
C LEU A 139 8.57 0.88 0.24
N ALA A 140 9.58 1.62 0.68
CA ALA A 140 10.99 1.39 0.41
C ALA A 140 11.64 0.33 1.33
N PHE A 141 10.92 -0.25 2.29
CA PHE A 141 11.56 -1.13 3.27
C PHE A 141 12.05 -2.44 2.62
N ALA A 142 13.36 -2.66 2.57
CA ALA A 142 13.97 -3.77 1.84
C ALA A 142 13.44 -5.14 2.29
N ASP A 143 13.28 -5.32 3.60
CA ASP A 143 12.91 -6.61 4.21
C ASP A 143 11.40 -6.91 4.13
N THR A 144 10.56 -5.93 3.75
CA THR A 144 9.14 -6.21 3.50
C THR A 144 9.03 -7.16 2.31
N THR A 145 8.33 -8.27 2.50
CA THR A 145 8.16 -9.30 1.45
C THR A 145 6.73 -9.35 0.91
N HIS A 146 5.74 -8.99 1.73
CA HIS A 146 4.33 -9.10 1.35
C HIS A 146 3.58 -7.80 1.60
N ILE A 147 2.60 -7.55 0.75
CA ILE A 147 1.65 -6.44 0.85
C ILE A 147 0.24 -6.97 0.63
N GLY A 148 -0.73 -6.38 1.34
CA GLY A 148 -2.14 -6.54 1.02
C GLY A 148 -2.86 -5.22 1.27
N CYS A 149 -3.70 -4.84 0.33
CA CYS A 149 -4.39 -3.55 0.35
C CYS A 149 -5.90 -3.75 0.29
N GLY A 150 -6.61 -2.71 0.69
CA GLY A 150 -8.06 -2.57 0.56
C GLY A 150 -8.42 -1.10 0.41
N TYR A 151 -9.63 -0.85 -0.07
CA TYR A 151 -10.14 0.50 -0.23
C TYR A 151 -11.64 0.59 -0.01
N ALA A 152 -12.12 1.77 0.36
CA ALA A 152 -13.54 2.07 0.44
C ALA A 152 -13.81 3.46 -0.14
N MET A 153 -14.99 3.63 -0.76
CA MET A 153 -15.50 4.95 -1.08
C MET A 153 -16.10 5.54 0.19
N CYS A 154 -15.60 6.70 0.61
CA CYS A 154 -16.02 7.36 1.84
C CYS A 154 -16.75 8.66 1.49
N PHE A 155 -18.06 8.67 1.70
CA PHE A 155 -18.92 9.83 1.52
C PHE A 155 -18.79 10.79 2.72
N ASN A 156 -19.12 12.07 2.52
CA ASN A 156 -19.22 13.11 3.56
C ASN A 156 -17.90 13.57 4.23
N LEU A 157 -16.74 13.28 3.64
CA LEU A 157 -15.47 13.85 4.09
C LEU A 157 -15.22 15.19 3.40
N THR A 158 -15.63 16.28 4.07
CA THR A 158 -15.20 17.67 3.79
C THR A 158 -15.20 18.14 2.33
N GLY A 159 -16.18 17.69 1.53
CA GLY A 159 -16.55 18.33 0.27
C GLY A 159 -16.19 17.61 -1.02
N LEU A 160 -15.50 16.46 -0.97
CA LEU A 160 -15.32 15.59 -2.14
C LEU A 160 -15.37 14.12 -1.69
N ASP A 161 -16.07 13.27 -2.45
CA ASP A 161 -16.00 11.83 -2.26
C ASP A 161 -14.56 11.37 -2.50
N LYS A 162 -13.96 10.79 -1.46
CA LYS A 162 -12.58 10.29 -1.52
C LYS A 162 -12.58 8.79 -1.33
N VAL A 163 -11.64 8.14 -2.01
CA VAL A 163 -11.32 6.75 -1.77
C VAL A 163 -10.34 6.69 -0.60
N PHE A 164 -10.72 6.00 0.47
CA PHE A 164 -9.79 5.66 1.54
C PHE A 164 -9.05 4.39 1.16
N VAL A 165 -7.75 4.49 0.95
CA VAL A 165 -6.89 3.37 0.58
C VAL A 165 -6.01 3.02 1.78
N VAL A 166 -5.94 1.72 2.09
CA VAL A 166 -5.12 1.17 3.16
C VAL A 166 -4.26 0.06 2.57
N CYS A 167 -2.96 0.08 2.84
CA CYS A 167 -2.07 -1.04 2.55
C CYS A 167 -1.35 -1.48 3.83
N ASN A 168 -1.37 -2.78 4.07
CA ASN A 168 -0.64 -3.43 5.16
C ASN A 168 0.58 -4.18 4.62
N TYR A 169 1.67 -4.18 5.38
CA TYR A 169 2.98 -4.66 4.93
C TYR A 169 3.58 -5.65 5.94
N GLY A 170 4.10 -6.77 5.45
CA GLY A 170 4.69 -7.84 6.27
C GLY A 170 6.10 -8.23 5.80
N PRO A 171 7.13 -8.14 6.67
CA PRO A 171 7.15 -7.39 7.93
C PRO A 171 6.98 -5.88 7.69
N GLY A 172 6.50 -5.17 8.70
CA GLY A 172 6.41 -3.71 8.68
C GLY A 172 7.78 -3.05 8.72
N GLY A 173 7.93 -1.91 8.04
CA GLY A 173 9.20 -1.23 7.79
C GLY A 173 9.35 0.15 8.40
N LYS A 174 8.35 0.61 9.17
CA LYS A 174 8.32 1.95 9.78
C LYS A 174 9.12 2.01 11.08
N TYR A 175 10.38 1.56 11.05
CA TYR A 175 11.31 1.70 12.18
C TYR A 175 11.87 3.12 12.21
N ALA A 176 11.74 3.82 13.34
CA ALA A 176 12.17 5.22 13.46
C ALA A 176 13.69 5.36 13.30
N ASN A 177 14.45 4.43 13.87
CA ASN A 177 15.90 4.45 14.01
C ASN A 177 16.68 3.73 12.90
N ARG A 178 16.02 3.30 11.81
CA ARG A 178 16.67 2.61 10.69
C ARG A 178 16.26 3.23 9.36
N GLN A 179 17.21 3.31 8.44
CA GLN A 179 16.95 3.55 7.02
C GLN A 179 16.10 2.41 6.43
N PRO A 180 15.34 2.68 5.36
CA PRO A 180 14.46 1.66 4.79
C PRO A 180 15.21 0.51 4.09
N TYR A 181 16.45 0.73 3.64
CA TYR A 181 17.26 -0.25 2.93
C TYR A 181 18.74 0.08 3.12
N ASP A 182 19.64 -0.85 2.80
CA ASP A 182 21.07 -0.59 2.81
C ASP A 182 21.48 0.02 1.45
N PRO A 183 22.19 1.17 1.42
CA PRO A 183 22.59 1.81 0.18
C PRO A 183 23.81 1.12 -0.45
N ILE A 184 23.99 1.28 -1.75
CA ILE A 184 25.27 1.07 -2.42
C ILE A 184 26.07 2.36 -2.29
N TYR A 185 27.24 2.29 -1.63
CA TYR A 185 28.19 3.40 -1.63
C TYR A 185 29.17 3.22 -2.79
N PRO A 186 29.37 4.23 -3.67
CA PRO A 186 30.35 4.15 -4.76
C PRO A 186 31.78 3.89 -4.27
N GLU A 187 32.07 4.29 -3.04
CA GLU A 187 33.37 4.15 -2.38
C GLU A 187 33.66 2.72 -1.89
N ASP A 188 32.67 1.80 -1.94
CA ASP A 188 32.83 0.44 -1.41
C ASP A 188 33.73 -0.40 -2.35
N PRO A 189 34.94 -0.80 -1.91
CA PRO A 189 35.89 -1.54 -2.73
C PRO A 189 35.39 -2.93 -3.16
N TYR A 190 34.30 -3.42 -2.58
CA TYR A 190 33.67 -4.70 -2.97
C TYR A 190 32.57 -4.55 -4.02
N TYR A 191 32.34 -3.35 -4.56
CA TYR A 191 31.36 -3.13 -5.62
C TYR A 191 31.84 -3.71 -6.96
N LEU A 192 31.12 -4.71 -7.47
CA LEU A 192 31.23 -5.20 -8.84
C LEU A 192 29.93 -4.82 -9.59
N PRO A 193 30.02 -4.15 -10.76
CA PRO A 193 28.86 -3.65 -11.50
C PRO A 193 27.92 -4.75 -12.04
#